data_AF-A0A918VKX3-F1
#
_entry.id   AF-A0A918VKX3-F1
#
_cell.length_a   1.000
_cell.length_b   1.000
_cell.length_c   1.000
_cell.angle_alpha   90.00
_cell.angle_beta   90.00
_cell.angle_gamma   90.00
#
_symmetry.space_group_name_H-M   'P 1'
#
loop_
_entity.id
_entity.type
_entity.pdbx_description
1 polymer ?
#
loop_
_entity_poly.entity_id
_entity_poly.type
_entity_poly.pdbx_seq_one_letter_code
_entity_poly.pdbx_strand_id
1 'polypeptide(L)'
;MRLTRILPAVAAALLLTATACDNSGSGGGGSATGLNPPDLKAPAKLGRTEGQVNLVAWAGYVEDGSDDPKVDWVTDFEKRTGCQVHAKVAASSDEMVKLMKTGDYDAVSASGDASLRLIASGDAAPVNTKLVPNYRDVFPDLKMQPWNSVKGKAYGIPHGRGANLLMYNTRKVKPAPTSWSAVFDDAAKYKGHVTAYDSPIYIADAALYLKATRPELKIKDPYALDRKQFDAAVDLLKKQNANIGEYWSDYLKEVSAFKSGDSVVGTTWQVIANLAADEGAKVKAVLPKEGSTGWSDTWMVSAKAKHPNCAYKWLDWIVSPKVNAQVAEYFGEAPANAKACAETADKNFCTTYHAADKAYWKRIAFWNTPIEQCLDGRTDVTCVPYAQWVRAWTEIKG
;
A
#
# COMPACT_ATOMS: atom_id res chain seq x y z
N MET A 1 57.55 61.02 -8.41
CA MET A 1 56.44 60.97 -7.42
C MET A 1 56.30 59.52 -7.00
N ARG A 2 56.77 59.16 -5.79
CA ARG A 2 56.85 57.78 -5.30
C ARG A 2 55.46 57.24 -4.96
N LEU A 3 55.15 56.03 -5.38
CA LEU A 3 54.40 55.06 -4.58
C LEU A 3 54.55 53.64 -5.17
N THR A 4 55.20 52.80 -4.37
CA THR A 4 55.46 51.36 -4.47
C THR A 4 54.21 50.51 -4.20
N ARG A 5 54.09 49.36 -4.90
CA ARG A 5 53.40 48.10 -4.51
C ARG A 5 53.73 47.05 -5.60
N ILE A 6 54.80 46.26 -5.48
CA ILE A 6 54.97 44.94 -4.81
C ILE A 6 54.08 43.82 -5.40
N LEU A 7 54.77 42.94 -6.15
CA LEU A 7 54.53 41.56 -6.64
C LEU A 7 54.18 40.53 -5.50
N PRO A 8 53.98 39.20 -5.71
CA PRO A 8 54.33 38.32 -6.86
C PRO A 8 53.26 37.27 -7.30
N ALA A 9 53.34 36.84 -8.57
CA ALA A 9 53.78 35.53 -9.09
C ALA A 9 52.85 34.31 -8.87
N VAL A 10 52.34 33.83 -10.01
CA VAL A 10 51.62 32.58 -10.22
C VAL A 10 52.63 31.48 -10.54
N ALA A 11 52.53 30.33 -9.86
CA ALA A 11 53.19 29.10 -10.27
C ALA A 11 52.24 27.91 -10.07
N ALA A 12 52.24 27.03 -11.05
CA ALA A 12 51.31 25.93 -11.25
C ALA A 12 51.75 24.64 -10.55
N ALA A 13 50.75 23.75 -10.44
CA ALA A 13 50.83 22.29 -10.67
C ALA A 13 50.83 21.30 -9.48
N LEU A 14 49.79 20.45 -9.53
CA LEU A 14 49.77 18.99 -9.42
C LEU A 14 49.85 18.27 -8.05
N LEU A 15 48.75 17.56 -7.78
CA LEU A 15 48.61 16.15 -7.34
C LEU A 15 48.64 15.75 -5.84
N LEU A 16 47.54 15.06 -5.50
CA LEU A 16 47.36 13.95 -4.54
C LEU A 16 47.44 14.26 -3.04
N THR A 17 46.32 14.06 -2.32
CA THR A 17 46.11 12.87 -1.47
C THR A 17 44.74 12.93 -0.79
N ALA A 18 44.13 11.77 -0.63
CA ALA A 18 42.89 11.56 0.09
C ALA A 18 43.12 11.65 1.61
N THR A 19 42.24 12.36 2.31
CA THR A 19 41.95 12.11 3.72
C THR A 19 40.43 12.18 3.91
N ALA A 20 39.88 11.02 4.23
CA ALA A 20 38.53 10.85 4.74
C ALA A 20 38.40 11.55 6.10
N CYS A 21 37.35 12.36 6.26
CA CYS A 21 36.72 12.54 7.55
C CYS A 21 35.23 12.21 7.40
N ASP A 22 34.92 11.10 8.04
CA ASP A 22 33.62 10.56 8.38
C ASP A 22 32.75 11.63 9.04
N ASN A 23 31.52 11.78 8.56
CA ASN A 23 30.46 12.34 9.39
C ASN A 23 29.18 11.56 9.12
N SER A 24 28.94 10.62 10.02
CA SER A 24 27.75 9.82 10.17
C SER A 24 26.47 10.68 10.17
N GLY A 25 25.70 10.57 9.10
CA GLY A 25 24.33 11.06 8.98
C GLY A 25 23.45 9.96 8.38
N SER A 26 22.74 9.26 9.25
CA SER A 26 21.80 8.19 8.92
C SER A 26 20.62 8.66 8.07
N GLY A 27 20.28 7.86 7.05
CA GLY A 27 18.88 7.60 6.69
C GLY A 27 18.25 8.48 5.61
N GLY A 28 18.47 8.11 4.34
CA GLY A 28 17.71 8.60 3.20
C GLY A 28 17.74 7.57 2.09
N GLY A 29 17.04 6.45 2.28
CA GLY A 29 16.85 5.43 1.24
C GLY A 29 16.00 5.99 0.11
N GLY A 30 16.61 6.72 -0.81
CA GLY A 30 16.01 6.99 -2.11
C GLY A 30 15.96 5.67 -2.86
N SER A 31 14.78 5.05 -2.94
CA SER A 31 14.57 3.89 -3.79
C SER A 31 14.95 4.25 -5.22
N ALA A 32 16.00 3.61 -5.72
CA ALA A 32 16.30 3.51 -7.13
C ALA A 32 15.28 2.55 -7.76
N THR A 33 14.00 2.94 -7.76
CA THR A 33 13.07 2.29 -8.67
C THR A 33 13.60 2.60 -10.08
N GLY A 34 13.89 1.57 -10.88
CA GLY A 34 14.27 1.74 -12.29
C GLY A 34 13.17 2.36 -13.16
N LEU A 35 12.07 2.78 -12.52
CA LEU A 35 10.96 3.54 -13.08
C LEU A 35 11.42 4.93 -13.51
N ASN A 36 11.15 5.24 -14.78
CA ASN A 36 11.38 6.53 -15.39
C ASN A 36 10.03 7.17 -15.76
N PRO A 37 9.27 7.70 -14.79
CA PRO A 37 8.00 8.35 -15.08
C PRO A 37 8.22 9.64 -15.89
N PRO A 38 7.19 10.12 -16.62
CA PRO A 38 7.24 11.42 -17.27
C PRO A 38 7.60 12.55 -16.29
N ASP A 39 8.34 13.56 -16.75
CA ASP A 39 8.71 14.71 -15.91
C ASP A 39 7.54 15.68 -15.70
N LEU A 40 6.59 15.25 -14.88
CA LEU A 40 5.48 16.07 -14.41
C LEU A 40 5.92 16.91 -13.21
N LYS A 41 5.26 18.06 -13.04
CA LYS A 41 5.51 19.01 -11.95
C LYS A 41 4.28 19.14 -11.07
N ALA A 42 4.50 19.11 -9.77
CA ALA A 42 3.48 19.44 -8.79
C ALA A 42 3.20 20.96 -8.79
N PRO A 43 1.98 21.40 -8.45
CA PRO A 43 1.70 22.82 -8.25
C PRO A 43 2.60 23.42 -7.14
N ALA A 44 3.09 24.63 -7.38
CA ALA A 44 3.90 25.37 -6.39
C ALA A 44 3.03 26.06 -5.32
N LYS A 45 1.79 26.40 -5.66
CA LYS A 45 0.79 27.05 -4.81
C LYS A 45 -0.61 26.61 -5.21
N LEU A 46 -1.54 26.65 -4.27
CA LEU A 46 -2.97 26.44 -4.56
C LEU A 46 -3.64 27.75 -4.97
N GLY A 47 -4.56 27.65 -5.92
CA GLY A 47 -5.43 28.74 -6.38
C GLY A 47 -6.80 28.74 -5.68
N ARG A 48 -7.78 29.38 -6.35
CA ARG A 48 -9.19 29.25 -5.96
C ARG A 48 -9.66 27.82 -6.23
N THR A 49 -10.55 27.33 -5.38
CA THR A 49 -11.21 26.03 -5.58
C THR A 49 -12.06 26.06 -6.84
N GLU A 50 -12.10 24.93 -7.55
CA GLU A 50 -12.80 24.79 -8.83
C GLU A 50 -14.28 24.39 -8.68
N GLY A 51 -14.78 24.30 -7.45
CA GLY A 51 -16.20 24.04 -7.15
C GLY A 51 -16.58 22.57 -7.09
N GLN A 52 -15.73 21.65 -7.54
CA GLN A 52 -15.97 20.21 -7.46
C GLN A 52 -14.67 19.40 -7.42
N VAL A 53 -14.76 18.12 -7.06
CA VAL A 53 -13.69 17.13 -7.15
C VAL A 53 -14.27 15.75 -7.48
N ASN A 54 -13.70 15.10 -8.49
CA ASN A 54 -14.06 13.76 -8.90
C ASN A 54 -13.04 12.76 -8.34
N LEU A 55 -13.51 11.82 -7.53
CA LEU A 55 -12.68 10.87 -6.80
C LEU A 55 -12.95 9.44 -7.26
N VAL A 56 -11.90 8.64 -7.36
CA VAL A 56 -12.00 7.17 -7.38
C VAL A 56 -11.54 6.64 -6.03
N ALA A 57 -12.34 5.80 -5.38
CA ALA A 57 -12.03 5.34 -4.04
C ALA A 57 -12.39 3.87 -3.82
N TRP A 58 -11.78 3.26 -2.80
CA TRP A 58 -12.35 2.05 -2.20
C TRP A 58 -13.67 2.36 -1.50
N ALA A 59 -14.51 1.35 -1.34
CA ALA A 59 -15.72 1.47 -0.52
C ALA A 59 -15.33 1.84 0.92
N GLY A 60 -16.08 2.73 1.57
CA GLY A 60 -15.78 3.18 2.93
C GLY A 60 -14.79 4.34 3.07
N TYR A 61 -14.20 4.83 1.96
CA TYR A 61 -13.21 5.92 2.00
C TYR A 61 -13.79 7.31 1.72
N VAL A 62 -14.98 7.39 1.11
CA VAL A 62 -15.63 8.65 0.75
C VAL A 62 -17.12 8.57 1.12
N GLU A 63 -17.42 8.85 2.38
CA GLU A 63 -18.76 8.71 2.95
C GLU A 63 -19.42 10.07 3.19
N ASP A 64 -20.65 10.22 2.67
CA ASP A 64 -21.48 11.42 2.71
C ASP A 64 -22.78 11.24 3.54
N GLY A 65 -22.89 10.12 4.24
CA GLY A 65 -24.05 9.77 5.05
C GLY A 65 -25.19 9.09 4.29
N SER A 66 -25.04 8.80 2.99
CA SER A 66 -26.07 8.13 2.20
C SER A 66 -26.22 6.63 2.51
N ASP A 67 -25.11 5.92 2.75
CA ASP A 67 -25.11 4.50 3.14
C ASP A 67 -25.33 4.32 4.66
N ASP A 68 -24.68 5.13 5.50
CA ASP A 68 -24.94 5.23 6.94
C ASP A 68 -25.02 6.71 7.38
N PRO A 69 -26.19 7.21 7.82
CA PRO A 69 -26.38 8.60 8.25
C PRO A 69 -25.48 9.07 9.41
N LYS A 70 -24.78 8.15 10.09
CA LYS A 70 -23.82 8.47 11.15
C LYS A 70 -22.39 8.66 10.63
N VAL A 71 -22.16 8.36 9.35
CA VAL A 71 -20.83 8.31 8.74
C VAL A 71 -20.78 9.31 7.61
N ASP A 72 -20.30 10.51 7.93
CA ASP A 72 -20.22 11.62 6.98
C ASP A 72 -19.00 12.49 7.29
N TRP A 73 -18.04 12.46 6.37
CA TRP A 73 -16.92 13.40 6.32
C TRP A 73 -16.88 14.19 5.03
N VAL A 74 -17.78 13.91 4.07
CA VAL A 74 -17.88 14.65 2.81
C VAL A 74 -18.60 15.97 3.02
N THR A 75 -19.73 16.00 3.71
CA THR A 75 -20.55 17.21 3.86
C THR A 75 -19.77 18.37 4.48
N ASP A 76 -18.98 18.09 5.53
CA ASP A 76 -18.15 19.11 6.18
C ASP A 76 -17.03 19.61 5.27
N PHE A 77 -16.46 18.73 4.44
CA PHE A 77 -15.48 19.12 3.42
C PHE A 77 -16.10 20.07 2.39
N GLU A 78 -17.27 19.71 1.85
CA GLU A 78 -17.95 20.51 0.84
C GLU A 78 -18.31 21.90 1.38
N LYS A 79 -18.89 21.97 2.59
CA LYS A 79 -19.23 23.23 3.25
C LYS A 79 -18.03 24.14 3.46
N ARG A 80 -16.87 23.58 3.81
CA ARG A 80 -15.65 24.35 4.12
C ARG A 80 -14.91 24.84 2.87
N THR A 81 -14.99 24.08 1.78
CA THR A 81 -14.15 24.30 0.60
C THR A 81 -14.92 24.82 -0.61
N GLY A 82 -16.24 24.63 -0.62
CA GLY A 82 -17.08 24.83 -1.79
C GLY A 82 -16.84 23.79 -2.90
N CYS A 83 -16.06 22.74 -2.65
CA CYS A 83 -15.79 21.67 -3.61
C CYS A 83 -16.81 20.55 -3.42
N GLN A 84 -17.76 20.41 -4.33
CA GLN A 84 -18.68 19.27 -4.36
C GLN A 84 -17.94 17.96 -4.68
N VAL A 85 -18.20 16.89 -3.93
CA VAL A 85 -17.52 15.61 -4.08
C VAL A 85 -18.35 14.68 -4.96
N HIS A 86 -17.71 14.13 -5.98
CA HIS A 86 -18.28 13.08 -6.81
C HIS A 86 -17.39 11.85 -6.73
N ALA A 87 -17.84 10.83 -5.99
CA ALA A 87 -17.07 9.62 -5.77
C ALA A 87 -17.52 8.47 -6.70
N LYS A 88 -16.54 7.73 -7.22
CA LYS A 88 -16.74 6.43 -7.85
C LYS A 88 -16.04 5.38 -7.00
N VAL A 89 -16.83 4.49 -6.39
CA VAL A 89 -16.31 3.29 -5.74
C VAL A 89 -15.80 2.33 -6.81
N ALA A 90 -14.56 1.87 -6.63
CA ALA A 90 -13.91 0.85 -7.46
C ALA A 90 -13.73 -0.43 -6.63
N ALA A 91 -13.91 -1.59 -7.27
CA ALA A 91 -13.80 -2.90 -6.62
C ALA A 91 -12.39 -3.51 -6.72
N SER A 92 -11.47 -2.90 -7.47
CA SER A 92 -10.10 -3.40 -7.63
C SER A 92 -9.11 -2.32 -8.06
N SER A 93 -7.83 -2.53 -7.74
CA SER A 93 -6.70 -1.75 -8.24
C SER A 93 -6.67 -1.66 -9.78
N ASP A 94 -7.07 -2.71 -10.50
CA ASP A 94 -7.16 -2.71 -11.96
C ASP A 94 -8.25 -1.78 -12.49
N GLU A 95 -9.40 -1.73 -11.83
CA GLU A 95 -10.48 -0.79 -12.16
C GLU A 95 -10.02 0.66 -11.90
N MET A 96 -9.35 0.92 -10.77
CA MET A 96 -8.79 2.24 -10.46
C MET A 96 -7.84 2.73 -11.55
N VAL A 97 -6.93 1.86 -12.01
CA VAL A 97 -6.00 2.19 -13.11
C VAL A 97 -6.74 2.51 -14.42
N LYS A 98 -7.81 1.77 -14.73
CA LYS A 98 -8.62 2.02 -15.94
C LYS A 98 -9.38 3.35 -15.85
N LEU A 99 -10.00 3.64 -14.70
CA LEU A 99 -10.74 4.87 -14.47
C LEU A 99 -9.84 6.11 -14.54
N MET A 100 -8.66 6.06 -13.91
CA MET A 100 -7.72 7.19 -13.95
C MET A 100 -7.20 7.50 -15.35
N LYS A 101 -7.08 6.49 -16.22
CA LYS A 101 -6.67 6.67 -17.62
C LYS A 101 -7.66 7.48 -18.46
N THR A 102 -8.95 7.49 -18.11
CA THR A 102 -9.96 8.27 -18.86
C THR A 102 -9.69 9.77 -18.76
N GLY A 103 -9.08 10.22 -17.65
CA GLY A 103 -8.85 11.64 -17.36
C GLY A 103 -10.07 12.37 -16.81
N ASP A 104 -11.11 11.64 -16.38
CA ASP A 104 -12.33 12.24 -15.81
C ASP A 104 -12.27 12.42 -14.28
N TYR A 105 -11.29 11.79 -13.63
CA TYR A 105 -11.11 11.81 -12.19
C TYR A 105 -9.89 12.64 -11.79
N ASP A 106 -10.02 13.37 -10.68
CA ASP A 106 -9.01 14.28 -10.17
C ASP A 106 -8.06 13.60 -9.18
N ALA A 107 -8.55 12.66 -8.39
CA ALA A 107 -7.74 11.90 -7.45
C ALA A 107 -8.24 10.46 -7.23
N VAL A 108 -7.34 9.61 -6.76
CA VAL A 108 -7.61 8.19 -6.49
C VAL A 108 -6.96 7.72 -5.20
N SER A 109 -7.65 6.88 -4.42
CA SER A 109 -7.05 6.14 -3.29
C SER A 109 -6.41 4.84 -3.78
N ALA A 110 -5.20 4.92 -4.30
CA ALA A 110 -4.52 3.77 -4.91
C ALA A 110 -3.72 2.97 -3.89
N SER A 111 -3.90 1.65 -3.90
CA SER A 111 -3.00 0.71 -3.24
C SER A 111 -1.65 0.60 -3.96
N GLY A 112 -0.67 0.01 -3.29
CA GLY A 112 0.71 -0.12 -3.79
C GLY A 112 0.85 -0.86 -5.13
N ASP A 113 -0.08 -1.74 -5.46
CA ASP A 113 -0.13 -2.49 -6.72
C ASP A 113 -0.75 -1.70 -7.90
N ALA A 114 -1.43 -0.58 -7.63
CA ALA A 114 -1.93 0.38 -8.63
C ALA A 114 -1.04 1.63 -8.77
N SER A 115 -0.56 2.15 -7.65
CA SER A 115 0.15 3.44 -7.57
C SER A 115 1.36 3.51 -8.51
N LEU A 116 2.26 2.54 -8.51
CA LEU A 116 3.41 2.55 -9.42
C LEU A 116 3.00 2.44 -10.89
N ARG A 117 1.90 1.76 -11.21
CA ARG A 117 1.38 1.69 -12.59
C ARG A 117 0.92 3.07 -13.05
N LEU A 118 0.21 3.80 -12.19
CA LEU A 118 -0.24 5.17 -12.46
C LEU A 118 0.93 6.15 -12.60
N ILE A 119 1.98 5.99 -11.79
CA ILE A 119 3.21 6.79 -11.90
C ILE A 119 3.93 6.48 -13.22
N ALA A 120 4.09 5.19 -13.54
CA ALA A 120 4.79 4.74 -14.74
C ALA A 120 4.11 5.19 -16.03
N SER A 121 2.77 5.13 -16.09
CA SER A 121 1.99 5.56 -17.25
C SER A 121 1.85 7.08 -17.37
N GLY A 122 2.27 7.84 -16.36
CA GLY A 122 2.09 9.29 -16.32
C GLY A 122 0.65 9.72 -16.05
N ASP A 123 -0.20 8.83 -15.54
CA ASP A 123 -1.58 9.16 -15.15
C ASP A 123 -1.66 9.78 -13.75
N ALA A 124 -0.62 9.63 -12.92
CA ALA A 124 -0.49 10.32 -11.64
C ALA A 124 0.59 11.43 -11.68
N ALA A 125 0.24 12.62 -11.20
CA ALA A 125 1.18 13.71 -11.00
C ALA A 125 1.89 13.60 -9.65
N PRO A 126 3.15 14.10 -9.55
CA PRO A 126 3.79 14.26 -8.25
C PRO A 126 3.02 15.26 -7.39
N VAL A 127 3.08 15.06 -6.08
CA VAL A 127 2.39 15.87 -5.07
C VAL A 127 3.40 16.76 -4.33
N ASN A 128 3.07 18.05 -4.20
CA ASN A 128 3.79 18.97 -3.35
C ASN A 128 3.24 18.88 -1.94
N THR A 129 3.87 18.06 -1.10
CA THR A 129 3.42 17.78 0.27
C THR A 129 3.39 19.01 1.17
N LYS A 130 4.08 20.11 0.82
CA LYS A 130 4.00 21.38 1.55
C LYS A 130 2.65 22.08 1.42
N LEU A 131 1.86 21.72 0.41
CA LEU A 131 0.49 22.21 0.21
C LEU A 131 -0.56 21.37 0.95
N VAL A 132 -0.12 20.34 1.68
CA VAL A 132 -0.95 19.44 2.48
C VAL A 132 -0.48 19.54 3.94
N PRO A 133 -0.89 20.57 4.71
CA PRO A 133 -0.44 20.79 6.09
C PRO A 133 -0.48 19.57 7.01
N ASN A 134 -1.52 18.73 6.90
CA ASN A 134 -1.68 17.53 7.73
C ASN A 134 -0.67 16.41 7.39
N TYR A 135 0.02 16.49 6.26
CA TYR A 135 1.09 15.55 5.91
C TYR A 135 2.21 15.51 6.94
N ARG A 136 2.46 16.60 7.68
CA ARG A 136 3.47 16.62 8.75
C ARG A 136 3.23 15.53 9.80
N ASP A 137 1.96 15.20 10.07
CA ASP A 137 1.54 14.28 11.11
C ASP A 137 1.39 12.83 10.61
N VAL A 138 1.55 12.59 9.30
CA VAL A 138 1.61 11.23 8.74
C VAL A 138 2.82 10.47 9.31
N PHE A 139 2.62 9.19 9.62
CA PHE A 139 3.68 8.32 10.12
C PHE A 139 4.92 8.34 9.21
N PRO A 140 6.15 8.53 9.73
CA PRO A 140 7.36 8.64 8.91
C PRO A 140 7.63 7.43 8.01
N ASP A 141 7.28 6.22 8.45
CA ASP A 141 7.42 4.96 7.71
C ASP A 141 6.38 4.75 6.60
N LEU A 142 5.42 5.68 6.44
CA LEU A 142 4.52 5.73 5.28
C LEU A 142 4.91 6.82 4.27
N LYS A 143 5.81 7.73 4.63
CA LYS A 143 6.26 8.81 3.76
C LYS A 143 7.36 8.33 2.83
N MET A 144 7.34 8.80 1.58
CA MET A 144 8.42 8.59 0.60
C MET A 144 8.83 7.11 0.47
N GLN A 145 7.82 6.23 0.44
CA GLN A 145 8.01 4.79 0.33
C GLN A 145 8.10 4.37 -1.14
N PRO A 146 8.66 3.19 -1.45
CA PRO A 146 8.84 2.72 -2.82
C PRO A 146 7.54 2.64 -3.64
N TRP A 147 6.38 2.48 -2.98
CA TRP A 147 5.07 2.41 -3.63
C TRP A 147 4.41 3.78 -3.84
N ASN A 148 4.83 4.83 -3.13
CA ASN A 148 4.20 6.16 -3.23
C ASN A 148 5.17 7.30 -3.62
N SER A 149 6.41 6.95 -3.97
CA SER A 149 7.42 7.92 -4.37
C SER A 149 8.39 7.34 -5.39
N VAL A 150 8.86 8.19 -6.30
CA VAL A 150 9.84 7.85 -7.33
C VAL A 150 10.81 9.01 -7.48
N LYS A 151 12.12 8.72 -7.53
CA LYS A 151 13.18 9.73 -7.72
C LYS A 151 13.09 10.93 -6.77
N GLY A 152 12.79 10.68 -5.50
CA GLY A 152 12.69 11.72 -4.48
C GLY A 152 11.45 12.63 -4.59
N LYS A 153 10.51 12.34 -5.50
CA LYS A 153 9.21 13.01 -5.59
C LYS A 153 8.13 12.15 -4.93
N ALA A 154 7.32 12.73 -4.05
CA ALA A 154 6.09 12.10 -3.57
C ALA A 154 5.05 12.11 -4.70
N TYR A 155 4.27 11.04 -4.83
CA TYR A 155 3.16 10.94 -5.79
C TYR A 155 1.78 10.85 -5.13
N GLY A 156 1.73 10.98 -3.81
CA GLY A 156 0.48 11.04 -3.09
C GLY A 156 0.65 11.18 -1.58
N ILE A 157 -0.47 11.18 -0.89
CA ILE A 157 -0.59 11.31 0.56
C ILE A 157 -1.08 9.98 1.13
N PRO A 158 -0.34 9.33 2.04
CA PRO A 158 -0.78 8.08 2.65
C PRO A 158 -2.14 8.24 3.34
N HIS A 159 -3.02 7.27 3.11
CA HIS A 159 -4.38 7.22 3.64
C HIS A 159 -4.47 6.34 4.89
N GLY A 160 -3.99 5.11 4.77
CA GLY A 160 -3.95 4.11 5.82
C GLY A 160 -3.18 2.88 5.39
N ARG A 161 -3.18 1.86 6.24
CA ARG A 161 -2.49 0.59 5.97
C ARG A 161 -3.16 -0.59 6.67
N GLY A 162 -2.98 -1.76 6.08
CA GLY A 162 -3.39 -3.04 6.65
C GLY A 162 -2.36 -4.13 6.40
N ALA A 163 -2.39 -5.17 7.23
CA ALA A 163 -1.66 -6.40 7.00
C ALA A 163 -2.61 -7.48 6.49
N ASN A 164 -2.12 -8.32 5.59
CA ASN A 164 -2.79 -9.57 5.29
C ASN A 164 -2.47 -10.55 6.43
N LEU A 165 -3.48 -11.13 7.07
CA LEU A 165 -3.31 -11.96 8.25
C LEU A 165 -3.75 -13.39 7.99
N LEU A 166 -3.25 -14.32 8.79
CA LEU A 166 -3.74 -15.70 8.78
C LEU A 166 -4.91 -15.81 9.74
N MET A 167 -6.12 -15.90 9.20
CA MET A 167 -7.32 -16.20 9.99
C MET A 167 -7.59 -17.69 10.03
N TYR A 168 -8.05 -18.16 11.18
CA TYR A 168 -8.42 -19.55 11.39
C TYR A 168 -9.60 -19.69 12.34
N ASN A 169 -10.40 -20.73 12.12
CA ASN A 169 -11.46 -21.15 13.01
C ASN A 169 -10.88 -21.90 14.22
N THR A 170 -10.97 -21.30 15.40
CA THR A 170 -10.40 -21.80 16.68
C THR A 170 -10.96 -23.14 17.15
N ARG A 171 -12.09 -23.59 16.61
CA ARG A 171 -12.67 -24.91 16.93
C ARG A 171 -12.19 -26.01 15.99
N LYS A 172 -11.93 -25.67 14.72
CA LYS A 172 -11.62 -26.62 13.64
C LYS A 172 -10.11 -26.75 13.37
N VAL A 173 -9.36 -25.68 13.54
CA VAL A 173 -7.91 -25.64 13.29
C VAL A 173 -7.18 -25.73 14.63
N LYS A 174 -6.57 -26.89 14.89
CA LYS A 174 -5.80 -27.17 16.11
C LYS A 174 -4.52 -27.94 15.78
N PRO A 175 -3.36 -27.60 16.40
CA PRO A 175 -3.16 -26.43 17.27
C PRO A 175 -3.33 -25.10 16.51
N ALA A 176 -3.38 -23.98 17.23
CA ALA A 176 -3.46 -22.66 16.60
C ALA A 176 -2.26 -22.47 15.63
N PRO A 177 -2.50 -22.09 14.36
CA PRO A 177 -1.44 -21.95 13.40
C PRO A 177 -0.59 -20.71 13.72
N THR A 178 0.71 -20.81 13.47
CA THR A 178 1.68 -19.72 13.67
C THR A 178 2.47 -19.40 12.39
N SER A 179 2.15 -20.09 11.29
CA SER A 179 2.89 -20.08 10.04
C SER A 179 1.92 -20.13 8.88
N TRP A 180 2.30 -19.50 7.77
CA TRP A 180 1.61 -19.65 6.48
C TRP A 180 1.62 -21.10 5.96
N SER A 181 2.39 -22.02 6.55
CA SER A 181 2.30 -23.46 6.22
C SER A 181 0.87 -23.98 6.31
N ALA A 182 0.05 -23.44 7.21
CA ALA A 182 -1.36 -23.80 7.39
C ALA A 182 -2.21 -23.71 6.10
N VAL A 183 -1.86 -22.80 5.20
CA VAL A 183 -2.54 -22.61 3.90
C VAL A 183 -1.68 -23.07 2.72
N PHE A 184 -0.45 -23.52 2.95
CA PHE A 184 0.45 -24.07 1.93
C PHE A 184 0.73 -25.55 2.22
N ASP A 185 1.85 -25.86 2.90
CA ASP A 185 2.32 -27.24 3.10
C ASP A 185 1.34 -28.12 3.90
N ASP A 186 0.60 -27.52 4.83
CA ASP A 186 -0.39 -28.20 5.68
C ASP A 186 -1.83 -28.06 5.14
N ALA A 187 -2.04 -27.38 4.01
CA ALA A 187 -3.36 -27.03 3.47
C ALA A 187 -4.27 -28.24 3.22
N ALA A 188 -3.68 -29.39 2.89
CA ALA A 188 -4.42 -30.64 2.66
C ALA A 188 -5.23 -31.11 3.87
N LYS A 189 -4.86 -30.70 5.10
CA LYS A 189 -5.64 -30.96 6.32
C LYS A 189 -7.01 -30.27 6.31
N TYR A 190 -7.13 -29.21 5.50
CA TYR A 190 -8.32 -28.36 5.38
C TYR A 190 -8.81 -28.28 3.94
N LYS A 191 -8.58 -29.34 3.16
CA LYS A 191 -8.95 -29.41 1.74
C LYS A 191 -10.41 -28.99 1.50
N GLY A 192 -10.61 -28.01 0.63
CA GLY A 192 -11.92 -27.44 0.30
C GLY A 192 -12.42 -26.38 1.29
N HIS A 193 -11.63 -26.06 2.33
CA HIS A 193 -11.96 -25.10 3.37
C HIS A 193 -10.83 -24.08 3.60
N VAL A 194 -9.86 -24.00 2.67
CA VAL A 194 -8.81 -22.98 2.65
C VAL A 194 -9.28 -21.80 1.80
N THR A 195 -9.08 -20.57 2.28
CA THR A 195 -9.31 -19.35 1.47
C THR A 195 -8.01 -18.64 1.11
N ALA A 196 -8.04 -17.98 -0.05
CA ALA A 196 -6.98 -17.12 -0.53
C ALA A 196 -7.58 -15.86 -1.17
N TYR A 197 -6.85 -14.75 -1.13
CA TYR A 197 -7.29 -13.51 -1.76
C TYR A 197 -7.31 -13.63 -3.29
N ASP A 198 -8.39 -13.21 -3.95
CA ASP A 198 -8.55 -13.25 -5.40
C ASP A 198 -7.88 -12.06 -6.09
N SER A 199 -6.55 -12.08 -6.11
CA SER A 199 -5.77 -11.10 -6.86
C SER A 199 -4.43 -11.69 -7.28
N PRO A 200 -3.90 -11.34 -8.46
CA PRO A 200 -2.55 -11.71 -8.86
C PRO A 200 -1.47 -11.33 -7.84
N ILE A 201 -1.72 -10.32 -7.00
CA ILE A 201 -0.78 -9.90 -5.97
C ILE A 201 -0.54 -10.99 -4.90
N TYR A 202 -1.45 -11.96 -4.77
CA TYR A 202 -1.33 -13.09 -3.84
C TYR A 202 -0.13 -14.02 -4.16
N ILE A 203 0.45 -13.92 -5.36
CA ILE A 203 1.75 -14.55 -5.68
C ILE A 203 2.87 -14.05 -4.75
N ALA A 204 2.77 -12.81 -4.24
CA ALA A 204 3.73 -12.27 -3.29
C ALA A 204 3.64 -12.95 -1.90
N ASP A 205 2.46 -13.41 -1.49
CA ASP A 205 2.28 -14.16 -0.24
C ASP A 205 2.99 -15.52 -0.33
N ALA A 206 2.86 -16.21 -1.47
CA ALA A 206 3.61 -17.43 -1.75
C ALA A 206 5.12 -17.17 -1.80
N ALA A 207 5.56 -16.09 -2.44
CA ALA A 207 6.98 -15.72 -2.49
C ALA A 207 7.55 -15.36 -1.11
N LEU A 208 6.76 -14.70 -0.25
CA LEU A 208 7.12 -14.39 1.13
C LEU A 208 7.27 -15.67 1.96
N TYR A 209 6.36 -16.63 1.80
CA TYR A 209 6.49 -17.94 2.43
C TYR A 209 7.77 -18.65 1.97
N LEU A 210 8.00 -18.73 0.65
CA LEU A 210 9.19 -19.36 0.06
C LEU A 210 10.49 -18.67 0.46
N LYS A 211 10.49 -17.35 0.64
CA LYS A 211 11.65 -16.62 1.17
C LYS A 211 12.10 -17.17 2.53
N ALA A 212 11.16 -17.56 3.39
CA ALA A 212 11.43 -18.10 4.70
C ALA A 212 11.72 -19.61 4.69
N THR A 213 11.01 -20.39 3.88
CA THR A 213 11.07 -21.86 3.89
C THR A 213 12.05 -22.45 2.86
N ARG A 214 12.40 -21.68 1.84
CA ARG A 214 13.32 -22.05 0.76
C ARG A 214 14.38 -20.96 0.53
N PRO A 215 15.26 -20.71 1.51
CA PRO A 215 16.26 -19.62 1.45
C PRO A 215 17.24 -19.77 0.28
N GLU A 216 17.38 -20.96 -0.31
CA GLU A 216 18.19 -21.21 -1.50
C GLU A 216 17.66 -20.49 -2.76
N LEU A 217 16.38 -20.09 -2.77
CA LEU A 217 15.80 -19.25 -3.82
C LEU A 217 16.29 -17.81 -3.74
N LYS A 218 16.87 -17.38 -2.60
CA LYS A 218 17.43 -16.04 -2.38
C LYS A 218 16.45 -14.91 -2.68
N ILE A 219 15.16 -15.12 -2.40
CA ILE A 219 14.12 -14.08 -2.54
C ILE A 219 14.42 -12.96 -1.52
N LYS A 220 14.63 -11.73 -2.00
CA LYS A 220 14.85 -10.56 -1.13
C LYS A 220 13.57 -9.78 -0.91
N ASP A 221 12.86 -9.50 -2.00
CA ASP A 221 11.59 -8.79 -2.04
C ASP A 221 10.54 -9.68 -2.72
N PRO A 222 9.39 -9.97 -2.09
CA PRO A 222 8.36 -10.81 -2.68
C PRO A 222 7.73 -10.23 -3.95
N TYR A 223 7.92 -8.95 -4.26
CA TYR A 223 7.45 -8.28 -5.49
C TYR A 223 8.51 -8.18 -6.59
N ALA A 224 9.76 -8.56 -6.32
CA ALA A 224 10.87 -8.54 -7.27
C ALA A 224 11.40 -9.96 -7.48
N LEU A 225 10.67 -10.77 -8.24
CA LEU A 225 11.01 -12.18 -8.50
C LEU A 225 11.64 -12.32 -9.88
N ASP A 226 12.82 -12.94 -9.96
CA ASP A 226 13.31 -13.45 -11.24
C ASP A 226 12.46 -14.66 -11.70
N ARG A 227 12.70 -15.16 -12.92
CA ARG A 227 11.88 -16.26 -13.48
C ARG A 227 11.85 -17.49 -12.58
N LYS A 228 13.00 -17.91 -12.04
CA LYS A 228 13.09 -19.11 -11.18
C LYS A 228 12.33 -18.92 -9.87
N GLN A 229 12.44 -17.75 -9.26
CA GLN A 229 11.72 -17.40 -8.03
C GLN A 229 10.20 -17.33 -8.28
N PHE A 230 9.79 -16.72 -9.38
CA PHE A 230 8.39 -16.61 -9.79
C PHE A 230 7.77 -17.97 -10.08
N ASP A 231 8.47 -18.84 -10.82
CA ASP A 231 8.03 -20.22 -11.10
C ASP A 231 7.79 -21.00 -9.81
N ALA A 232 8.70 -20.90 -8.85
CA ALA A 232 8.54 -21.56 -7.56
C ALA A 232 7.29 -21.09 -6.79
N ALA A 233 6.97 -19.80 -6.84
CA ALA A 233 5.76 -19.23 -6.23
C ALA A 233 4.49 -19.71 -6.95
N VAL A 234 4.49 -19.71 -8.27
CA VAL A 234 3.37 -20.23 -9.09
C VAL A 234 3.15 -21.72 -8.84
N ASP A 235 4.20 -22.53 -8.79
CA ASP A 235 4.10 -23.96 -8.51
C ASP A 235 3.54 -24.24 -7.11
N LEU A 236 3.92 -23.44 -6.11
CA LEU A 236 3.35 -23.53 -4.77
C LEU A 236 1.85 -23.23 -4.79
N LEU A 237 1.44 -22.17 -5.49
CA LEU A 237 0.04 -21.80 -5.61
C LEU A 237 -0.80 -22.81 -6.40
N LYS A 238 -0.25 -23.42 -7.45
CA LYS A 238 -0.92 -24.52 -8.17
C LYS A 238 -1.17 -25.73 -7.25
N LYS A 239 -0.24 -26.03 -6.33
CA LYS A 239 -0.46 -27.06 -5.31
C LYS A 239 -1.50 -26.64 -4.27
N GLN A 240 -1.47 -25.39 -3.84
CA GLN A 240 -2.46 -24.84 -2.91
C GLN A 240 -3.87 -24.89 -3.50
N ASN A 241 -4.03 -24.57 -4.80
CA ASN A 241 -5.33 -24.51 -5.48
C ASN A 241 -6.16 -25.79 -5.30
N ALA A 242 -5.52 -26.96 -5.22
CA ALA A 242 -6.20 -28.23 -4.96
C ALA A 242 -6.88 -28.34 -3.57
N ASN A 243 -6.59 -27.39 -2.67
CA ASN A 243 -7.13 -27.30 -1.31
C ASN A 243 -8.02 -26.08 -1.09
N ILE A 244 -8.08 -25.15 -2.04
CA ILE A 244 -8.90 -23.93 -1.94
C ILE A 244 -10.38 -24.29 -2.02
N GLY A 245 -11.16 -23.76 -1.09
CA GLY A 245 -12.63 -23.75 -1.16
C GLY A 245 -13.15 -22.50 -1.87
N GLU A 246 -12.51 -21.36 -1.63
CA GLU A 246 -12.92 -20.06 -2.18
C GLU A 246 -11.72 -19.13 -2.38
N TYR A 247 -11.69 -18.43 -3.52
CA TYR A 247 -10.90 -17.22 -3.69
C TYR A 247 -11.79 -16.00 -3.42
N TRP A 248 -11.48 -15.23 -2.38
CA TRP A 248 -12.33 -14.12 -1.96
C TRP A 248 -11.82 -12.78 -2.50
N SER A 249 -12.73 -11.93 -2.96
CA SER A 249 -12.47 -10.51 -3.27
C SER A 249 -13.45 -9.57 -2.56
N ASP A 250 -14.58 -10.12 -2.12
CA ASP A 250 -15.61 -9.46 -1.34
C ASP A 250 -15.45 -9.85 0.13
N TYR A 251 -15.20 -8.87 0.99
CA TYR A 251 -14.90 -9.08 2.39
C TYR A 251 -16.13 -9.64 3.16
N LEU A 252 -17.36 -9.29 2.77
CA LEU A 252 -18.59 -9.79 3.42
C LEU A 252 -18.83 -11.27 3.12
N LYS A 253 -18.41 -11.73 1.94
CA LYS A 253 -18.44 -13.15 1.59
C LYS A 253 -17.47 -13.95 2.44
N GLU A 254 -16.25 -13.46 2.64
CA GLU A 254 -15.28 -14.14 3.51
C GLU A 254 -15.79 -14.19 4.97
N VAL A 255 -16.37 -13.10 5.50
CA VAL A 255 -17.03 -13.11 6.83
C VAL A 255 -18.06 -14.23 6.93
N SER A 256 -18.94 -14.31 5.92
CA SER A 256 -20.01 -15.31 5.86
C SER A 256 -19.46 -16.75 5.80
N ALA A 257 -18.42 -16.98 5.00
CA ALA A 257 -17.81 -18.31 4.82
C ALA A 257 -17.14 -18.82 6.10
N PHE A 258 -16.48 -17.95 6.87
CA PHE A 258 -15.90 -18.34 8.16
C PHE A 258 -16.95 -18.56 9.26
N LYS A 259 -18.07 -17.84 9.18
CA LYS A 259 -19.21 -17.98 10.09
C LYS A 259 -19.98 -19.28 9.85
N SER A 260 -20.25 -19.65 8.60
CA SER A 260 -20.86 -20.93 8.24
C SER A 260 -19.93 -22.12 8.49
N GLY A 261 -18.61 -21.88 8.42
CA GLY A 261 -17.58 -22.91 8.49
C GLY A 261 -17.24 -23.54 7.14
N ASP A 262 -17.73 -22.96 6.05
CA ASP A 262 -17.29 -23.30 4.68
C ASP A 262 -15.80 -23.00 4.52
N SER A 263 -15.31 -21.98 5.22
CA SER A 263 -13.90 -21.63 5.30
C SER A 263 -13.42 -21.74 6.74
N VAL A 264 -12.26 -22.36 6.95
CA VAL A 264 -11.71 -22.58 8.31
C VAL A 264 -10.30 -22.05 8.48
N VAL A 265 -9.57 -21.79 7.41
CA VAL A 265 -8.23 -21.21 7.45
C VAL A 265 -7.94 -20.45 6.16
N GLY A 266 -7.25 -19.31 6.23
CA GLY A 266 -6.97 -18.54 5.03
C GLY A 266 -6.38 -17.18 5.31
N THR A 267 -5.98 -16.50 4.23
CA THR A 267 -5.56 -15.11 4.29
C THR A 267 -6.75 -14.20 4.46
N THR A 268 -6.62 -13.15 5.27
CA THR A 268 -7.71 -12.20 5.53
C THR A 268 -7.19 -10.79 5.82
N TRP A 269 -8.09 -9.83 6.01
CA TRP A 269 -7.80 -8.54 6.61
C TRP A 269 -8.28 -8.47 8.06
N GLN A 270 -7.68 -7.58 8.87
CA GLN A 270 -8.07 -7.40 10.26
C GLN A 270 -9.56 -7.01 10.40
N VAL A 271 -10.09 -6.18 9.50
CA VAL A 271 -11.53 -5.83 9.48
C VAL A 271 -12.42 -7.06 9.36
N ILE A 272 -12.08 -8.00 8.47
CA ILE A 272 -12.85 -9.24 8.25
C ILE A 272 -12.82 -10.10 9.50
N ALA A 273 -11.65 -10.26 10.12
CA ALA A 273 -11.52 -11.04 11.34
C ALA A 273 -12.34 -10.45 12.50
N ASN A 274 -12.36 -9.12 12.63
CA ASN A 274 -13.14 -8.42 13.64
C ASN A 274 -14.65 -8.59 13.38
N LEU A 275 -15.11 -8.30 12.16
CA LEU A 275 -16.52 -8.44 11.77
C LEU A 275 -17.01 -9.88 11.95
N ALA A 276 -16.24 -10.88 11.51
CA ALA A 276 -16.59 -12.28 11.69
C ALA A 276 -16.70 -12.65 13.19
N ALA A 277 -15.79 -12.16 14.03
CA ALA A 277 -15.84 -12.39 15.47
C ALA A 277 -17.07 -11.72 16.13
N ASP A 278 -17.37 -10.48 15.76
CA ASP A 278 -18.53 -9.71 16.24
C ASP A 278 -19.85 -10.37 15.82
N GLU A 279 -19.89 -10.95 14.62
CA GLU A 279 -21.00 -11.76 14.12
C GLU A 279 -21.07 -13.18 14.72
N GLY A 280 -20.19 -13.50 15.67
CA GLY A 280 -20.23 -14.71 16.48
C GLY A 280 -19.36 -15.87 15.97
N ALA A 281 -18.67 -15.71 14.84
CA ALA A 281 -17.75 -16.71 14.31
C ALA A 281 -16.61 -16.97 15.31
N LYS A 282 -16.15 -18.22 15.39
CA LYS A 282 -15.10 -18.63 16.34
C LYS A 282 -13.72 -18.51 15.71
N VAL A 283 -13.34 -17.30 15.33
CA VAL A 283 -12.11 -17.01 14.58
C VAL A 283 -11.07 -16.26 15.41
N LYS A 284 -9.81 -16.39 15.00
CA LYS A 284 -8.71 -15.52 15.38
C LYS A 284 -7.85 -15.26 14.16
N ALA A 285 -7.23 -14.08 14.10
CA ALA A 285 -6.23 -13.73 13.10
C ALA A 285 -4.86 -13.59 13.77
N VAL A 286 -3.80 -14.00 13.07
CA VAL A 286 -2.42 -13.88 13.54
C VAL A 286 -1.51 -13.37 12.43
N LEU A 287 -0.45 -12.64 12.80
CA LEU A 287 0.67 -12.35 11.90
C LEU A 287 1.65 -13.54 11.92
N PRO A 288 1.78 -14.32 10.83
CA PRO A 288 2.61 -15.53 10.84
C PRO A 288 4.09 -15.25 11.03
N LYS A 289 4.84 -16.25 11.50
CA LYS A 289 6.27 -16.12 11.85
C LYS A 289 7.14 -15.67 10.67
N GLU A 290 6.75 -15.99 9.44
CA GLU A 290 7.42 -15.55 8.20
C GLU A 290 7.27 -14.05 7.94
N GLY A 291 6.35 -13.39 8.64
CA GLY A 291 5.84 -12.06 8.29
C GLY A 291 4.59 -12.18 7.43
N SER A 292 4.22 -11.09 6.79
CA SER A 292 3.12 -11.10 5.83
C SER A 292 3.27 -10.02 4.77
N THR A 293 2.50 -10.11 3.70
CA THR A 293 2.23 -8.97 2.84
C THR A 293 1.22 -8.03 3.51
N GLY A 294 1.00 -6.86 2.94
CA GLY A 294 0.00 -5.92 3.39
C GLY A 294 -0.18 -4.80 2.38
N TRP A 295 -1.07 -3.87 2.64
CA TRP A 295 -1.36 -2.78 1.74
C TRP A 295 -1.18 -1.44 2.46
N SER A 296 -0.82 -0.43 1.69
CA SER A 296 -0.73 0.96 2.13
C SER A 296 -1.30 1.81 1.02
N ASP A 297 -2.43 2.44 1.32
CA ASP A 297 -3.20 3.16 0.34
C ASP A 297 -2.79 4.62 0.34
N THR A 298 -2.79 5.21 -0.85
CA THR A 298 -2.26 6.55 -1.08
C THR A 298 -3.23 7.33 -1.95
N TRP A 299 -3.64 8.50 -1.48
CA TRP A 299 -4.36 9.47 -2.30
C TRP A 299 -3.40 10.12 -3.30
N MET A 300 -3.60 9.82 -4.59
CA MET A 300 -2.80 10.32 -5.69
C MET A 300 -3.63 11.31 -6.52
N VAL A 301 -2.97 12.32 -7.11
CA VAL A 301 -3.62 13.31 -7.97
C VAL A 301 -3.39 12.95 -9.43
N SER A 302 -4.45 12.98 -10.23
CA SER A 302 -4.40 12.76 -11.68
C SER A 302 -3.48 13.78 -12.36
N ALA A 303 -2.67 13.32 -13.31
CA ALA A 303 -1.92 14.21 -14.20
C ALA A 303 -2.83 15.05 -15.10
N LYS A 304 -4.09 14.64 -15.27
CA LYS A 304 -5.13 15.30 -16.08
C LYS A 304 -6.23 15.92 -15.20
N ALA A 305 -5.99 16.09 -13.89
CA ALA A 305 -6.99 16.63 -12.96
C ALA A 305 -7.55 17.96 -13.47
N LYS A 306 -8.88 18.03 -13.58
CA LYS A 306 -9.63 19.23 -13.97
C LYS A 306 -9.81 20.16 -12.76
N HIS A 307 -9.78 19.61 -11.55
CA HIS A 307 -9.98 20.32 -10.29
C HIS A 307 -8.82 20.10 -9.29
N PRO A 308 -7.57 20.46 -9.67
CA PRO A 308 -6.39 20.15 -8.86
C PRO A 308 -6.39 20.86 -7.50
N ASN A 309 -6.94 22.07 -7.34
CA ASN A 309 -6.97 22.72 -6.03
C ASN A 309 -7.95 22.03 -5.09
N CYS A 310 -9.14 21.67 -5.56
CA CYS A 310 -10.08 20.85 -4.79
C CYS A 310 -9.51 19.47 -4.44
N ALA A 311 -8.78 18.82 -5.34
CA ALA A 311 -8.09 17.57 -5.03
C ALA A 311 -7.06 17.73 -3.89
N TYR A 312 -6.23 18.79 -3.91
CA TYR A 312 -5.30 19.06 -2.81
C TYR A 312 -6.02 19.36 -1.48
N LYS A 313 -7.18 20.03 -1.52
CA LYS A 313 -8.02 20.22 -0.34
C LYS A 313 -8.54 18.89 0.19
N TRP A 314 -8.96 17.99 -0.69
CA TRP A 314 -9.39 16.65 -0.30
C TRP A 314 -8.26 15.86 0.36
N LEU A 315 -7.07 15.85 -0.25
CA LEU A 315 -5.87 15.20 0.28
C LEU A 315 -5.51 15.69 1.70
N ASP A 316 -5.62 16.99 1.97
CA ASP A 316 -5.37 17.56 3.30
C ASP A 316 -6.49 17.27 4.30
N TRP A 317 -7.75 17.26 3.84
CA TRP A 317 -8.92 16.96 4.65
C TRP A 317 -8.94 15.50 5.12
N ILE A 318 -8.81 14.56 4.19
CA ILE A 318 -8.96 13.13 4.46
C ILE A 318 -7.84 12.58 5.35
N VAL A 319 -6.66 13.18 5.30
CA VAL A 319 -5.52 12.82 6.17
C VAL A 319 -5.49 13.63 7.47
N SER A 320 -6.45 14.53 7.71
CA SER A 320 -6.53 15.26 8.98
C SER A 320 -6.78 14.30 10.16
N PRO A 321 -6.33 14.62 11.39
CA PRO A 321 -6.43 13.68 12.51
C PRO A 321 -7.84 13.14 12.75
N LYS A 322 -8.84 14.03 12.78
CA LYS A 322 -10.23 13.64 13.03
C LYS A 322 -10.80 12.80 11.90
N VAL A 323 -10.65 13.24 10.65
CA VAL A 323 -11.24 12.54 9.51
C VAL A 323 -10.56 11.21 9.26
N ASN A 324 -9.22 11.15 9.38
CA ASN A 324 -8.49 9.90 9.22
C ASN A 324 -8.83 8.89 10.33
N ALA A 325 -9.18 9.35 11.54
CA ALA A 325 -9.72 8.47 12.58
C ALA A 325 -11.10 7.92 12.20
N GLN A 326 -12.01 8.78 11.72
CA GLN A 326 -13.35 8.37 11.28
C GLN A 326 -13.29 7.32 10.16
N VAL A 327 -12.47 7.57 9.13
CA VAL A 327 -12.32 6.62 8.01
C VAL A 327 -11.69 5.32 8.49
N ALA A 328 -10.64 5.40 9.30
CA ALA A 328 -9.95 4.21 9.80
C ALA A 328 -10.90 3.34 10.63
N GLU A 329 -11.71 3.93 11.53
CA GLU A 329 -12.69 3.21 12.33
C GLU A 329 -13.82 2.61 11.48
N TYR A 330 -14.32 3.35 10.50
CA TYR A 330 -15.40 2.89 9.65
C TYR A 330 -14.97 1.74 8.74
N PHE A 331 -13.83 1.89 8.05
CA PHE A 331 -13.32 0.86 7.15
C PHE A 331 -12.67 -0.31 7.90
N GLY A 332 -12.00 -0.04 9.01
CA GLY A 332 -11.22 -1.03 9.76
C GLY A 332 -9.78 -1.17 9.26
N GLU A 333 -8.98 -0.13 9.47
CA GLU A 333 -7.56 -0.10 9.11
C GLU A 333 -6.69 0.68 10.10
N ALA A 334 -5.37 0.59 9.98
CA ALA A 334 -4.49 1.49 10.72
C ALA A 334 -4.46 2.87 10.05
N PRO A 335 -4.72 3.97 10.79
CA PRO A 335 -4.69 5.31 10.23
C PRO A 335 -3.27 5.70 9.80
N ALA A 336 -3.15 6.53 8.75
CA ALA A 336 -1.86 7.08 8.33
C ALA A 336 -1.39 8.28 9.17
N ASN A 337 -2.31 9.02 9.79
CA ASN A 337 -2.00 10.16 10.64
C ASN A 337 -1.78 9.72 12.10
N ALA A 338 -0.59 9.99 12.65
CA ALA A 338 -0.24 9.57 14.00
C ALA A 338 -1.11 10.21 15.10
N LYS A 339 -1.74 11.36 14.82
CA LYS A 339 -2.66 12.03 15.75
C LYS A 339 -4.09 11.48 15.68
N ALA A 340 -4.44 10.71 14.64
CA ALA A 340 -5.77 10.14 14.50
C ALA A 340 -6.14 9.24 15.69
N CYS A 341 -5.17 8.54 16.28
CA CYS A 341 -5.40 7.65 17.42
C CYS A 341 -5.98 8.37 18.67
N ALA A 342 -5.79 9.68 18.81
CA ALA A 342 -6.42 10.44 19.90
C ALA A 342 -7.90 10.74 19.62
N GLU A 343 -8.27 10.77 18.33
CA GLU A 343 -9.59 11.14 17.81
C GLU A 343 -10.52 9.94 17.61
N THR A 344 -10.02 8.70 17.71
CA THR A 344 -10.84 7.49 17.60
C THR A 344 -11.88 7.41 18.71
N ALA A 345 -13.08 6.96 18.37
CA ALA A 345 -14.15 6.67 19.31
C ALA A 345 -13.78 5.48 20.21
N ASP A 346 -13.29 4.38 19.63
CA ASP A 346 -12.70 3.28 20.37
C ASP A 346 -11.23 3.60 20.72
N LYS A 347 -10.95 3.68 22.02
CA LYS A 347 -9.60 3.97 22.54
C LYS A 347 -8.60 2.82 22.34
N ASN A 348 -9.08 1.62 22.05
CA ASN A 348 -8.24 0.47 21.72
C ASN A 348 -8.01 0.32 20.21
N PHE A 349 -8.73 1.06 19.37
CA PHE A 349 -8.72 0.91 17.92
C PHE A 349 -7.29 0.87 17.35
N CYS A 350 -6.48 1.91 17.61
CA CYS A 350 -5.11 1.96 17.11
C CYS A 350 -4.20 0.86 17.66
N THR A 351 -4.48 0.33 18.85
CA THR A 351 -3.75 -0.82 19.40
C THR A 351 -4.13 -2.10 18.66
N THR A 352 -5.42 -2.33 18.41
CA THR A 352 -5.95 -3.46 17.63
C THR A 352 -5.36 -3.49 16.21
N TYR A 353 -5.26 -2.33 15.58
CA TYR A 353 -4.70 -2.19 14.22
C TYR A 353 -3.20 -1.92 14.20
N HIS A 354 -2.50 -2.03 15.33
CA HIS A 354 -1.04 -1.87 15.40
C HIS A 354 -0.52 -0.52 14.87
N ALA A 355 -1.31 0.56 14.91
CA ALA A 355 -1.07 1.78 14.15
C ALA A 355 0.34 2.38 14.35
N ALA A 356 0.83 2.38 15.60
CA ALA A 356 2.17 2.90 15.96
C ALA A 356 3.23 1.81 16.18
N ASP A 357 2.90 0.53 15.99
CA ASP A 357 3.82 -0.60 16.27
C ASP A 357 4.83 -0.80 15.14
N LYS A 358 5.97 -0.13 15.25
CA LYS A 358 7.06 -0.24 14.26
C LYS A 358 7.62 -1.66 14.13
N ALA A 359 7.59 -2.47 15.18
CA ALA A 359 8.12 -3.84 15.11
C ALA A 359 7.20 -4.75 14.30
N TYR A 360 5.88 -4.55 14.43
CA TYR A 360 4.88 -5.19 13.60
C TYR A 360 5.06 -4.82 12.12
N TRP A 361 5.10 -3.52 11.77
CA TRP A 361 5.16 -3.08 10.38
C TRP A 361 6.47 -3.44 9.66
N LYS A 362 7.58 -3.62 10.38
CA LYS A 362 8.84 -4.13 9.81
C LYS A 362 8.73 -5.57 9.28
N ARG A 363 7.71 -6.32 9.70
CA ARG A 363 7.44 -7.69 9.25
C ARG A 363 6.44 -7.73 8.10
N ILE A 364 5.97 -6.58 7.62
CA ILE A 364 5.00 -6.45 6.55
C ILE A 364 5.72 -6.03 5.27
N ALA A 365 5.57 -6.82 4.21
CA ALA A 365 5.96 -6.45 2.86
C ALA A 365 4.77 -5.77 2.18
N PHE A 366 4.77 -4.44 2.11
CA PHE A 366 3.67 -3.71 1.49
C PHE A 366 3.59 -3.96 -0.01
N TRP A 367 2.36 -4.08 -0.51
CA TRP A 367 2.04 -4.29 -1.91
C TRP A 367 2.80 -3.30 -2.77
N ASN A 368 3.31 -3.81 -3.88
CA ASN A 368 4.05 -3.03 -4.84
C ASN A 368 3.82 -3.63 -6.23
N THR A 369 3.95 -2.85 -7.30
CA THR A 369 3.79 -3.38 -8.66
C THR A 369 5.08 -4.08 -9.11
N PRO A 370 5.06 -5.40 -9.40
CA PRO A 370 6.18 -6.08 -10.04
C PRO A 370 6.49 -5.47 -11.41
N ILE A 371 7.75 -5.11 -11.64
CA ILE A 371 8.27 -4.54 -12.87
C ILE A 371 9.55 -5.29 -13.29
N GLU A 372 10.00 -5.09 -14.53
CA GLU A 372 11.20 -5.76 -15.05
C GLU A 372 12.48 -5.33 -14.32
N GLN A 373 12.53 -4.07 -13.87
CA GLN A 373 13.61 -3.53 -13.05
C GLN A 373 13.38 -3.95 -11.59
N CYS A 374 14.14 -4.93 -11.11
CA CYS A 374 13.94 -5.49 -9.79
C CYS A 374 13.92 -4.41 -8.68
N LEU A 375 12.82 -4.37 -7.93
CA LEU A 375 12.59 -3.39 -6.86
C LEU A 375 13.58 -3.53 -5.69
N ASP A 376 14.22 -4.70 -5.57
CA ASP A 376 15.27 -4.99 -4.60
C ASP A 376 16.67 -4.51 -5.03
N GLY A 377 16.76 -3.77 -6.13
CA GLY A 377 18.00 -3.16 -6.64
C GLY A 377 18.90 -4.11 -7.42
N ARG A 378 18.50 -5.36 -7.66
CA ARG A 378 19.23 -6.26 -8.55
C ARG A 378 19.21 -5.73 -9.99
N THR A 379 20.36 -5.75 -10.65
CA THR A 379 20.52 -5.34 -12.05
C THR A 379 21.09 -6.46 -12.93
N ASP A 380 21.49 -7.57 -12.33
CA ASP A 380 22.06 -8.76 -12.97
C ASP A 380 20.98 -9.75 -13.46
N VAL A 381 19.72 -9.51 -13.11
CA VAL A 381 18.56 -10.32 -13.51
C VAL A 381 17.40 -9.41 -13.95
N THR A 382 16.50 -9.97 -14.75
CA THR A 382 15.22 -9.34 -15.09
C THR A 382 14.12 -9.92 -14.21
N CYS A 383 13.39 -9.07 -13.51
CA CYS A 383 12.25 -9.48 -12.70
C CYS A 383 11.00 -9.70 -13.57
N VAL A 384 10.10 -10.56 -13.11
CA VAL A 384 8.87 -10.89 -13.82
C VAL A 384 7.85 -9.75 -13.62
N PRO A 385 7.42 -9.04 -14.68
CA PRO A 385 6.52 -7.90 -14.56
C PRO A 385 5.07 -8.33 -14.28
N TYR A 386 4.28 -7.42 -13.72
CA TYR A 386 2.90 -7.68 -13.28
C TYR A 386 1.99 -8.29 -14.35
N ALA A 387 2.16 -7.96 -15.63
CA ALA A 387 1.38 -8.59 -16.72
C ALA A 387 1.58 -10.12 -16.82
N GLN A 388 2.74 -10.64 -16.40
CA GLN A 388 2.95 -12.08 -16.27
C GLN A 388 2.35 -12.64 -14.98
N TRP A 389 2.29 -11.86 -13.90
CA TRP A 389 1.59 -12.24 -12.67
C TRP A 389 0.10 -12.42 -12.92
N VAL A 390 -0.54 -11.48 -13.64
CA VAL A 390 -1.95 -11.57 -14.04
C VAL A 390 -2.22 -12.86 -14.82
N ARG A 391 -1.39 -13.15 -15.84
CA ARG A 391 -1.53 -14.38 -16.65
C ARG A 391 -1.37 -15.64 -15.80
N ALA A 392 -0.35 -15.70 -14.96
CA ALA A 392 -0.12 -16.84 -14.08
C ALA A 392 -1.26 -17.02 -13.07
N TRP A 393 -1.84 -15.93 -12.55
CA TRP A 393 -2.98 -15.99 -11.64
C TRP A 393 -4.20 -16.62 -12.29
N THR A 394 -4.50 -16.25 -13.55
CA THR A 394 -5.55 -16.92 -14.33
C THR A 394 -5.28 -18.41 -14.44
N GLU A 395 -4.06 -18.82 -14.80
CA GLU A 395 -3.69 -20.24 -14.91
C GLU A 395 -3.73 -21.00 -13.56
N ILE A 396 -3.43 -20.33 -12.45
CA ILE A 396 -3.45 -20.93 -11.10
C ILE A 396 -4.87 -21.29 -10.71
N LYS A 397 -5.83 -20.38 -10.92
CA LYS A 397 -7.22 -20.59 -10.53
C LYS A 397 -7.95 -21.59 -11.42
N GLY A 398 -7.54 -21.74 -12.68
CA GLY A 398 -8.17 -22.60 -13.68
C GLY A 398 -9.04 -21.78 -14.60
#